data_AF-A0A2H0T786-F1
#
_entry.id   AF-A0A2H0T786-F1
#
_cell.length_a   1.000
_cell.length_b   1.000
_cell.length_c   1.000
_cell.angle_alpha   90.00
_cell.angle_beta   90.00
_cell.angle_gamma   90.00
#
_symmetry.space_group_name_H-M   'P 1'
#
loop_
_entity.id
_entity.type
_entity.pdbx_description
1 polymer ?
#
loop_
_entity_poly.entity_id
_entity_poly.type
_entity_poly.pdbx_seq_one_letter_code
_entity_poly.pdbx_strand_id
1 'polypeptide(L)'
;MKIIKDLFDKYSLSISTAIFLIFSTLIILITNKVFGFDSLYHIKHALLYQQNGLLDTSFPYVSASTITEYGADIWYGFHLILIPFTFIGGPLLSVKIATIFLATLFLASFFWLLKSINIKYPFFWTVVLLFSSADFLFRIFMVRPHIVSLLLSFALLIYFIK
;
A
#
# COMPACT_ATOMS: atom_id res chain seq x y z
N MET A 1 5.84 -29.55 21.64
CA MET A 1 6.47 -28.96 20.45
C MET A 1 5.58 -29.00 19.19
N LYS A 2 4.94 -30.14 18.86
CA LYS A 2 4.02 -30.25 17.70
C LYS A 2 2.81 -29.29 17.76
N ILE A 3 2.11 -29.24 18.91
CA ILE A 3 0.96 -28.34 19.12
C ILE A 3 1.32 -26.86 18.89
N ILE A 4 2.50 -26.43 19.37
CA ILE A 4 2.97 -25.04 19.20
C ILE A 4 3.26 -24.75 17.71
N LYS A 5 3.86 -25.70 17.00
CA LYS A 5 4.11 -25.60 15.56
C LYS A 5 2.80 -25.53 14.78
N ASP A 6 1.85 -26.39 15.08
CA ASP A 6 0.56 -26.44 14.39
C ASP A 6 -0.25 -25.13 14.62
N LEU A 7 -0.20 -24.58 15.83
CA LEU A 7 -0.77 -23.26 16.14
C LEU A 7 -0.07 -22.15 15.36
N PHE A 8 1.26 -22.17 15.30
CA PHE A 8 2.03 -21.18 14.54
C PHE A 8 1.70 -21.26 13.06
N ASP A 9 1.65 -22.46 12.47
CA ASP A 9 1.33 -22.65 11.07
C ASP A 9 -0.09 -22.15 10.73
N LYS A 10 -1.05 -22.40 11.63
CA LYS A 10 -2.43 -21.91 11.54
C LYS A 10 -2.52 -20.38 11.56
N TYR A 11 -1.83 -19.71 12.48
CA TYR A 11 -1.92 -18.26 12.69
C TYR A 11 -0.80 -17.44 12.04
N SER A 12 0.13 -18.09 11.35
CA SER A 12 1.33 -17.45 10.78
C SER A 12 1.02 -16.27 9.85
N LEU A 13 -0.10 -16.30 9.11
CA LEU A 13 -0.53 -15.16 8.30
C LEU A 13 -0.88 -13.97 9.19
N SER A 14 -1.77 -14.14 10.16
CA SER A 14 -2.18 -13.06 11.07
C SER A 14 -1.01 -12.53 11.90
N ILE A 15 -0.14 -13.41 12.39
CA ILE A 15 1.07 -13.02 13.14
C ILE A 15 2.01 -12.21 12.25
N SER A 16 2.28 -12.67 11.02
CA SER A 16 3.16 -11.95 10.09
C SER A 16 2.57 -10.61 9.69
N THR A 17 1.26 -10.54 9.42
CA THR A 17 0.56 -9.28 9.13
C THR A 17 0.67 -8.28 10.29
N ALA A 18 0.53 -8.74 11.54
CA ALA A 18 0.71 -7.87 12.70
C ALA A 18 2.16 -7.34 12.81
N ILE A 19 3.15 -8.19 12.53
CA ILE A 19 4.56 -7.78 12.49
C ILE A 19 4.79 -6.75 11.37
N PHE A 20 4.25 -6.96 10.17
CA PHE A 20 4.37 -6.02 9.05
C PHE A 20 3.67 -4.70 9.33
N LEU A 21 2.54 -4.71 10.05
CA LEU A 21 1.85 -3.50 10.48
C LEU A 21 2.71 -2.69 11.45
N ILE A 22 3.29 -3.36 12.46
CA ILE A 22 4.20 -2.72 13.42
C ILE A 22 5.40 -2.14 12.68
N PHE A 23 6.05 -2.93 11.82
CA PHE A 23 7.19 -2.47 11.03
C PHE A 23 6.84 -1.24 10.17
N SER A 24 5.74 -1.31 9.42
CA SER A 24 5.29 -0.21 8.54
C SER A 24 4.97 1.05 9.34
N THR A 25 4.35 0.90 10.51
CA THR A 25 4.08 2.00 11.43
C THR A 25 5.38 2.63 11.92
N LEU A 26 6.35 1.83 12.37
CA LEU A 26 7.63 2.33 12.83
C LEU A 26 8.36 3.11 11.73
N ILE A 27 8.41 2.59 10.49
CA ILE A 27 9.02 3.27 9.34
C ILE A 27 8.38 4.65 9.06
N ILE A 28 7.08 4.79 9.31
CA ILE A 28 6.36 6.06 9.08
C ILE A 28 6.44 7.02 10.28
N LEU A 29 6.70 6.50 11.48
CA LEU A 29 6.89 7.30 12.68
C LEU A 29 8.32 7.84 12.84
N ILE A 30 9.34 7.18 12.26
CA ILE A 30 10.73 7.68 12.30
C ILE A 30 10.95 8.99 11.53
N THR A 31 9.99 9.42 10.71
CA THR A 31 10.09 10.63 9.90
C THR A 31 8.84 11.49 9.99
N ASN A 32 9.01 12.81 10.03
CA ASN A 32 7.91 13.78 9.92
C ASN A 32 7.52 14.05 8.46
N LYS A 33 8.24 13.46 7.49
CA LYS A 33 7.99 13.60 6.06
C LYS A 33 7.20 12.40 5.52
N VAL A 34 6.81 12.49 4.25
CA VAL A 34 6.24 11.37 3.48
C VAL A 34 7.25 10.87 2.47
N PHE A 35 7.13 9.60 2.12
CA PHE A 35 7.93 9.01 1.03
C PHE A 35 7.35 9.50 -0.29
N GLY A 36 8.16 10.24 -1.04
CA GLY A 36 7.81 10.81 -2.34
C GLY A 36 6.75 11.92 -2.28
N PHE A 37 7.02 13.04 -2.95
CA PHE A 37 6.08 14.17 -2.99
C PHE A 37 4.77 13.83 -3.70
N ASP A 38 4.80 12.94 -4.70
CA ASP A 38 3.59 12.52 -5.44
C ASP A 38 2.55 11.85 -4.52
N SER A 39 2.94 11.32 -3.36
CA SER A 39 2.00 10.78 -2.37
C SER A 39 0.96 11.82 -1.92
N LEU A 40 1.36 13.09 -1.78
CA LEU A 40 0.44 14.18 -1.46
C LEU A 40 -0.47 14.53 -2.63
N TYR A 41 0.03 14.45 -3.86
CA TYR A 41 -0.75 14.63 -5.07
C TYR A 41 -1.88 13.59 -5.15
N HIS A 42 -1.57 12.31 -4.91
CA HIS A 42 -2.57 11.22 -4.95
C HIS A 42 -3.64 11.35 -3.86
N ILE A 43 -3.25 11.71 -2.64
CA ILE A 43 -4.22 11.99 -1.56
C ILE A 43 -5.03 13.25 -1.86
N LYS A 44 -4.46 14.25 -2.53
CA LYS A 44 -5.21 15.45 -2.90
C LYS A 44 -6.31 15.16 -3.92
N HIS A 45 -6.05 14.29 -4.91
CA HIS A 45 -7.11 13.80 -5.81
C HIS A 45 -8.23 13.10 -5.03
N ALA A 46 -7.88 12.17 -4.15
CA ALA A 46 -8.85 11.47 -3.31
C ALA A 46 -9.70 12.43 -2.44
N LEU A 47 -9.08 13.50 -1.92
CA LEU A 47 -9.77 14.53 -1.16
C LEU A 47 -10.75 15.33 -2.02
N LEU A 48 -10.38 15.68 -3.25
CA LEU A 48 -11.31 16.35 -4.17
C LEU A 48 -12.49 15.45 -4.53
N TYR A 49 -12.27 14.17 -4.80
CA TYR A 49 -13.38 13.22 -5.02
C TYR A 49 -14.31 13.12 -3.81
N GLN A 50 -13.73 13.12 -2.61
CA GLN A 50 -14.50 13.11 -1.37
C GLN A 50 -15.33 14.40 -1.18
N GLN A 51 -14.84 15.55 -1.61
CA GLN A 51 -15.47 16.86 -1.42
C GLN A 51 -16.46 17.23 -2.52
N ASN A 52 -16.11 16.96 -3.77
CA ASN A 52 -16.84 17.46 -4.94
C ASN A 52 -17.67 16.36 -5.64
N GLY A 53 -17.44 15.10 -5.28
CA GLY A 53 -18.10 13.93 -5.86
C GLY A 53 -17.18 13.10 -6.74
N LEU A 54 -17.52 11.81 -6.89
CA LEU A 54 -16.65 10.81 -7.53
C LEU A 54 -16.38 11.08 -9.01
N LEU A 55 -17.26 11.81 -9.70
CA LEU A 55 -17.14 12.11 -11.12
C LEU A 55 -16.44 13.45 -11.41
N ASP A 56 -16.14 14.25 -10.38
CA ASP A 56 -15.37 15.49 -10.56
C ASP A 56 -13.88 15.16 -10.66
N THR A 57 -13.41 14.87 -11.88
CA THR A 57 -12.00 14.57 -12.15
C THR A 57 -11.13 15.81 -12.32
N SER A 58 -11.66 17.01 -12.04
CA SER A 58 -10.88 18.23 -12.12
C SER A 58 -9.78 18.26 -11.07
N PHE A 59 -8.60 18.73 -11.47
CA PHE A 59 -7.49 18.93 -10.55
C PHE A 59 -6.74 20.22 -10.90
N PRO A 60 -7.01 21.34 -10.22
CA PRO A 60 -6.53 22.66 -10.63
C PRO A 60 -5.10 22.99 -10.15
N TYR A 61 -4.41 22.05 -9.49
CA TYR A 61 -3.13 22.32 -8.83
C TYR A 61 -1.89 22.01 -9.70
N VAL A 62 -2.05 21.56 -10.95
CA VAL A 62 -0.94 21.34 -11.90
C VAL A 62 -1.11 22.15 -13.18
N SER A 63 -0.64 23.39 -13.18
CA SER A 63 -0.72 24.29 -14.34
C SER A 63 -0.05 23.72 -15.59
N ALA A 64 -0.56 24.11 -16.76
CA ALA A 64 -0.05 23.68 -18.07
C ALA A 64 0.03 22.15 -18.23
N SER A 65 -0.96 21.42 -17.69
CA SER A 65 -1.06 19.96 -17.80
C SER A 65 -2.41 19.52 -18.37
N THR A 66 -2.42 18.38 -19.06
CA THR A 66 -3.66 17.74 -19.53
C THR A 66 -4.60 17.36 -18.40
N ILE A 67 -4.06 17.11 -17.19
CA ILE A 67 -4.83 16.85 -15.98
C ILE A 67 -5.68 18.08 -15.62
N THR A 68 -5.10 19.28 -15.63
CA THR A 68 -5.85 20.50 -15.31
C THR A 68 -6.78 20.93 -16.46
N GLU A 69 -6.36 20.75 -17.71
CA GLU A 69 -7.15 21.17 -18.88
C GLU A 69 -8.37 20.28 -19.14
N TYR A 70 -8.21 18.96 -18.97
CA TYR A 70 -9.23 17.97 -19.35
C TYR A 70 -9.74 17.11 -18.18
N GLY A 71 -9.25 17.31 -16.96
CA GLY A 71 -9.56 16.41 -15.83
C GLY A 71 -9.07 14.99 -16.07
N ALA A 72 -7.94 14.84 -16.80
CA ALA A 72 -7.42 13.56 -17.27
C ALA A 72 -6.71 12.78 -16.16
N ASP A 73 -7.47 12.25 -15.20
CA ASP A 73 -6.92 11.43 -14.12
C ASP A 73 -6.61 10.00 -14.59
N ILE A 74 -5.34 9.78 -14.95
CA ILE A 74 -4.82 8.47 -15.37
C ILE A 74 -4.77 7.44 -14.23
N TRP A 75 -4.97 7.85 -12.97
CA TRP A 75 -4.92 6.99 -11.78
C TRP A 75 -6.24 7.00 -11.01
N TYR A 76 -7.35 7.28 -11.69
CA TYR A 76 -8.69 7.38 -11.11
C TYR A 76 -9.03 6.25 -10.13
N GLY A 77 -8.89 4.99 -10.55
CA GLY A 77 -9.19 3.84 -9.69
C GLY A 77 -8.32 3.79 -8.42
N PHE A 78 -7.07 4.24 -8.50
CA PHE A 78 -6.19 4.33 -7.34
C PHE A 78 -6.62 5.45 -6.39
N HIS A 79 -7.00 6.62 -6.90
CA HIS A 79 -7.50 7.70 -6.08
C HIS A 79 -8.82 7.36 -5.37
N LEU A 80 -9.70 6.59 -6.01
CA LEU A 80 -10.92 6.07 -5.36
C LEU A 80 -10.59 5.18 -4.15
N ILE A 81 -9.59 4.29 -4.27
CA ILE A 81 -9.11 3.45 -3.16
C ILE A 81 -8.57 4.29 -2.00
N LEU A 82 -8.07 5.50 -2.30
CA LEU A 82 -7.51 6.39 -1.28
C LEU A 82 -8.55 7.23 -0.52
N ILE A 83 -9.78 7.35 -1.03
CA ILE A 83 -10.86 8.15 -0.41
C ILE A 83 -11.07 7.83 1.08
N PRO A 84 -11.13 6.55 1.53
CA PRO A 84 -11.34 6.24 2.94
C PRO A 84 -10.30 6.87 3.89
N PHE A 85 -9.06 7.10 3.43
CA PHE A 85 -8.00 7.66 4.25
C PHE A 85 -8.10 9.19 4.42
N THR A 86 -8.90 9.87 3.59
CA THR A 86 -9.06 11.34 3.67
C THR A 86 -9.96 11.76 4.84
N PHE A 87 -10.79 10.86 5.35
CA PHE A 87 -11.67 11.13 6.50
C PHE A 87 -10.94 11.20 7.85
N ILE A 88 -9.68 10.76 7.92
CA ILE A 88 -8.96 10.55 9.19
C ILE A 88 -8.27 11.84 9.67
N GLY A 89 -8.04 12.81 8.79
CA GLY A 89 -7.46 14.10 9.17
C GLY A 89 -6.86 14.87 8.00
N GLY A 90 -5.86 15.70 8.30
CA GLY A 90 -5.18 16.49 7.28
C GLY A 90 -4.39 15.64 6.26
N PRO A 91 -4.04 16.20 5.09
CA PRO A 91 -3.42 15.45 3.99
C PRO A 91 -2.17 14.64 4.39
N LEU A 92 -1.34 15.19 5.27
CA LEU A 92 -0.14 14.50 5.76
C LEU A 92 -0.50 13.21 6.54
N LEU A 93 -1.48 13.29 7.44
CA LEU A 93 -1.92 12.14 8.22
C LEU A 93 -2.57 11.09 7.33
N SER A 94 -3.41 11.52 6.38
CA SER A 94 -4.03 10.64 5.38
C SER A 94 -2.99 9.88 4.56
N VAL A 95 -1.94 10.54 4.08
CA VAL A 95 -0.82 9.87 3.38
C VAL A 95 -0.17 8.84 4.29
N LYS A 96 0.15 9.20 5.53
CA LYS A 96 0.82 8.30 6.47
C LYS A 96 0.01 7.03 6.73
N ILE A 97 -1.29 7.17 6.98
CA ILE A 97 -2.16 6.03 7.25
C ILE A 97 -2.35 5.17 6.00
N ALA A 98 -2.58 5.79 4.83
CA ALA A 98 -2.65 5.07 3.57
C ALA A 98 -1.36 4.28 3.29
N THR A 99 -0.20 4.89 3.57
CA THR A 99 1.10 4.23 3.43
C THR A 99 1.22 3.00 4.32
N ILE A 100 0.92 3.14 5.62
CA ILE A 100 0.99 2.03 6.58
C ILE A 100 0.09 0.89 6.12
N PHE A 101 -1.14 1.20 5.72
CA PHE A 101 -2.12 0.22 5.27
C PHE A 101 -1.66 -0.51 4.00
N LEU A 102 -1.30 0.23 2.95
CA LEU A 102 -0.93 -0.34 1.66
C LEU A 102 0.38 -1.13 1.73
N ALA A 103 1.39 -0.64 2.46
CA ALA A 103 2.65 -1.36 2.68
C ALA A 103 2.43 -2.66 3.46
N THR A 104 1.60 -2.62 4.51
CA THR A 104 1.25 -3.81 5.30
C THR A 104 0.55 -4.85 4.42
N LEU A 105 -0.42 -4.42 3.61
CA LEU A 105 -1.19 -5.32 2.76
C LEU A 105 -0.35 -5.90 1.62
N PHE A 106 0.58 -5.12 1.06
CA PHE A 106 1.59 -5.61 0.11
C PHE A 106 2.46 -6.71 0.73
N LEU A 107 3.01 -6.50 1.92
CA LEU A 107 3.88 -7.49 2.58
C LEU A 107 3.11 -8.75 2.99
N ALA A 108 1.89 -8.58 3.52
CA ALA A 108 1.03 -9.70 3.88
C ALA A 108 0.62 -10.52 2.65
N SER A 109 0.31 -9.88 1.52
CA SER A 109 -0.05 -10.57 0.28
C SER A 109 1.15 -11.30 -0.34
N PHE A 110 2.35 -10.71 -0.33
CA PHE A 110 3.56 -11.40 -0.78
C PHE A 110 3.89 -12.61 0.10
N PHE A 111 3.83 -12.45 1.43
CA PHE A 111 3.98 -13.56 2.37
C PHE A 111 2.95 -14.68 2.11
N TRP A 112 1.69 -14.30 1.88
CA TRP A 112 0.61 -15.24 1.59
C TRP A 112 0.81 -15.98 0.26
N LEU A 113 1.32 -15.29 -0.76
CA LEU A 113 1.71 -15.91 -2.03
C LEU A 113 2.76 -16.99 -1.78
N LEU A 114 3.87 -16.65 -1.10
CA LEU A 114 4.94 -17.61 -0.78
C LEU A 114 4.43 -18.82 0.00
N LYS A 115 3.51 -18.62 0.95
CA LYS A 115 2.83 -19.72 1.64
C LYS A 115 2.00 -20.57 0.70
N SER A 116 1.25 -19.95 -0.22
CA SER A 116 0.35 -20.65 -1.14
C SER A 116 1.11 -21.53 -2.14
N ILE A 117 2.34 -21.17 -2.49
CA ILE A 117 3.25 -22.00 -3.31
C ILE A 117 4.24 -22.86 -2.49
N ASN A 118 3.99 -23.03 -1.18
CA ASN A 118 4.79 -23.88 -0.28
C ASN A 118 6.30 -23.54 -0.24
N ILE A 119 6.67 -22.27 -0.41
CA ILE A 119 8.06 -21.83 -0.28
C ILE A 119 8.50 -21.96 1.17
N LYS A 120 9.69 -22.55 1.38
CA LYS A 120 10.30 -22.66 2.71
C LYS A 120 10.67 -21.28 3.24
N TYR A 121 10.37 -21.04 4.52
CA TYR A 121 10.67 -19.79 5.22
C TYR A 121 10.09 -18.52 4.55
N PRO A 122 8.76 -18.46 4.31
CA PRO A 122 8.14 -17.34 3.59
C PRO A 122 8.35 -15.98 4.26
N PHE A 123 8.42 -15.96 5.60
CA PHE A 123 8.72 -14.73 6.36
C PHE A 123 10.12 -14.19 6.06
N PHE A 124 11.13 -15.06 6.05
CA PHE A 124 12.51 -14.69 5.73
C PHE A 124 12.60 -14.06 4.34
N TRP A 125 11.98 -14.66 3.33
CA TRP A 125 11.98 -14.13 1.97
C TRP A 125 11.22 -12.80 1.83
N THR A 126 10.18 -12.58 2.64
CA THR A 126 9.49 -11.27 2.69
C THR A 126 10.40 -10.18 3.27
N VAL A 127 11.20 -10.52 4.29
CA VAL A 127 12.21 -9.60 4.85
C VAL A 127 13.33 -9.35 3.83
N VAL A 128 13.81 -10.38 3.14
CA VAL A 128 14.82 -10.21 2.07
C VAL A 128 14.30 -9.30 0.96
N LEU A 129 13.03 -9.44 0.55
CA LEU A 129 12.41 -8.56 -0.44
C LEU A 129 12.44 -7.10 0.02
N LEU A 130 12.03 -6.81 1.27
CA LEU A 130 12.04 -5.46 1.85
C LEU A 130 13.42 -4.81 1.83
N PHE A 131 14.45 -5.57 2.14
CA PHE A 131 15.83 -5.09 2.23
C PHE A 131 16.67 -5.40 0.98
N SER A 132 16.01 -5.75 -0.14
CA SER A 132 16.68 -6.05 -1.41
C SER A 132 17.41 -4.83 -1.98
N SER A 133 16.85 -3.63 -1.78
CA SER A 133 17.51 -2.35 -2.06
C SER A 133 16.82 -1.20 -1.32
N ALA A 134 17.54 -0.09 -1.15
CA ALA A 134 16.97 1.13 -0.58
C ALA A 134 15.84 1.72 -1.46
N ASP A 135 15.96 1.63 -2.79
CA ASP A 135 14.92 2.10 -3.73
C ASP A 135 13.65 1.26 -3.63
N PHE A 136 13.79 -0.07 -3.50
CA PHE A 136 12.64 -0.94 -3.30
C PHE A 136 11.91 -0.59 -2.00
N LEU A 137 12.64 -0.46 -0.89
CA LEU A 137 12.07 -0.04 0.39
C LEU A 137 11.34 1.31 0.24
N PHE A 138 11.99 2.31 -0.35
CA PHE A 138 11.38 3.62 -0.61
C PHE A 138 10.07 3.52 -1.41
N ARG A 139 10.02 2.68 -2.45
CA ARG A 139 8.84 2.51 -3.31
C ARG A 139 7.67 1.82 -2.60
N ILE A 140 7.93 0.84 -1.74
CA ILE A 140 6.85 0.17 -0.98
C ILE A 140 6.21 1.12 0.03
N PHE A 141 6.95 2.12 0.51
CA PHE A 141 6.42 3.13 1.41
C PHE A 141 5.88 4.39 0.70
N MET A 142 5.85 4.42 -0.63
CA MET A 142 5.30 5.53 -1.40
C MET A 142 3.83 5.26 -1.78
N VAL A 143 2.93 6.22 -1.54
CA VAL A 143 1.51 6.11 -1.95
C VAL A 143 1.41 6.37 -3.44
N ARG A 144 1.54 5.30 -4.23
CA ARG A 144 1.44 5.32 -5.69
C ARG A 144 0.71 4.09 -6.22
N PRO A 145 0.21 4.14 -7.47
CA PRO A 145 -0.56 3.05 -8.07
C PRO A 145 0.15 1.69 -8.08
N HIS A 146 1.49 1.65 -8.22
CA HIS A 146 2.23 0.39 -8.38
C HIS A 146 2.03 -0.58 -7.20
N ILE A 147 1.87 -0.09 -5.97
CA ILE A 147 1.71 -0.94 -4.80
C ILE A 147 0.39 -1.71 -4.84
N VAL A 148 -0.68 -1.06 -5.31
CA VAL A 148 -1.98 -1.69 -5.50
C VAL A 148 -1.93 -2.66 -6.68
N SER A 149 -1.26 -2.30 -7.78
CA SER A 149 -1.07 -3.21 -8.92
C SER A 149 -0.36 -4.50 -8.51
N LEU A 150 0.71 -4.42 -7.71
CA LEU A 150 1.43 -5.59 -7.23
C LEU A 150 0.59 -6.45 -6.27
N LEU A 151 -0.11 -5.81 -5.33
CA LEU A 151 -1.04 -6.48 -4.41
C LEU A 151 -2.10 -7.28 -5.19
N LEU A 152 -2.75 -6.66 -6.17
CA LEU A 152 -3.76 -7.32 -7.01
C LEU A 152 -3.14 -8.43 -7.85
N SER A 153 -1.92 -8.24 -8.36
CA SER A 153 -1.19 -9.27 -9.10
C SER A 153 -0.92 -10.50 -8.22
N PHE A 154 -0.50 -10.32 -6.96
CA PHE A 154 -0.31 -11.43 -6.03
C PHE A 154 -1.63 -12.13 -5.69
N ALA A 155 -2.70 -11.37 -5.47
CA ALA A 155 -4.03 -11.93 -5.23
C ALA A 155 -4.52 -12.78 -6.41
N LEU A 156 -4.33 -12.30 -7.64
CA LEU A 156 -4.65 -13.03 -8.87
C LEU A 156 -3.82 -14.31 -9.01
N LEU A 157 -2.51 -14.26 -8.75
CA LEU A 157 -1.66 -15.45 -8.78
C LEU A 157 -2.11 -16.49 -7.76
N ILE A 158 -2.44 -16.08 -6.53
CA ILE A 158 -2.97 -16.98 -5.50
C ILE A 158 -4.29 -17.61 -5.95
N TYR A 159 -5.15 -16.85 -6.61
CA TYR A 159 -6.41 -17.34 -7.15
C TYR A 159 -6.19 -18.41 -8.23
N PHE A 160 -5.22 -18.23 -9.14
CA PHE A 160 -4.96 -19.20 -10.22
C PHE A 160 -4.18 -20.46 -9.78
N ILE A 161 -3.43 -20.38 -8.68
CA ILE A 161 -2.62 -21.50 -8.18
C ILE A 161 -3.44 -22.45 -7.29
N LYS A 162 -4.56 -21.98 -6.73
CA LYS A 162 -5.48 -22.77 -5.90
C LYS A 162 -6.59 -23.38 -6.73
#